data_AF-R1FIP8-F1
#
_entry.id   AF-R1FIP8-F1
#
_cell.length_a   1.000
_cell.length_b   1.000
_cell.length_c   1.000
_cell.angle_alpha   90.00
_cell.angle_beta   90.00
_cell.angle_gamma   90.00
#
_symmetry.space_group_name_H-M   'P 1'
#
loop_
_entity.id
_entity.type
_entity.pdbx_description
1 polymer ?
#
loop_
_entity_poly.entity_id
_entity_poly.type
_entity_poly.pdbx_seq_one_letter_code
_entity_poly.pdbx_strand_id
1 'polypeptide(L)'
;MTPGHKGNMTALNASTGAILWQTPTHENPTMGAASCVPDTFNNAAVGADGTVYFGWWGGYVYAVDGKTGTILSSFQTQSGIQGAPAIGDGVVYFSTCEHLYAFKKDTR
;
A
#
# COMPACT_ATOMS: atom_id res chain seq x y z
N MET A 1 -7.32 -23.91 -7.78
CA MET A 1 -6.86 -22.64 -7.18
C MET A 1 -7.11 -21.56 -8.21
N THR A 2 -8.00 -20.61 -7.95
CA THR A 2 -8.14 -19.43 -8.81
C THR A 2 -6.84 -18.61 -8.75
N PRO A 3 -6.34 -18.07 -9.88
CA PRO A 3 -5.21 -17.14 -9.84
C PRO A 3 -5.50 -16.02 -8.83
N GLY A 4 -4.53 -15.71 -7.96
CA GLY A 4 -4.67 -14.59 -7.04
C GLY A 4 -4.83 -13.29 -7.82
N HIS A 5 -5.70 -12.39 -7.34
CA HIS A 5 -5.77 -11.04 -7.92
C HIS A 5 -4.50 -10.28 -7.57
N LYS A 6 -3.93 -9.59 -8.57
CA LYS A 6 -2.82 -8.64 -8.40
C LYS A 6 -3.34 -7.23 -8.58
N GLY A 7 -3.16 -6.38 -7.57
CA GLY A 7 -3.34 -4.95 -7.72
C GLY A 7 -2.20 -4.32 -8.52
N ASN A 8 -2.47 -3.17 -9.12
CA ASN A 8 -1.44 -2.33 -9.72
C ASN A 8 -1.46 -0.95 -9.06
N MET A 9 -0.28 -0.47 -8.65
CA MET A 9 -0.09 0.92 -8.31
C MET A 9 0.14 1.70 -9.60
N THR A 10 -0.55 2.82 -9.75
CA THR A 10 -0.44 3.66 -10.94
C THR A 10 -0.31 5.11 -10.53
N ALA A 11 0.73 5.80 -11.01
CA ALA A 11 0.76 7.26 -10.97
C ALA A 11 0.35 7.84 -12.32
N LEU A 12 -0.44 8.90 -12.25
CA LEU A 12 -0.89 9.65 -13.40
C LEU A 12 -0.38 11.08 -13.32
N ASN A 13 -0.11 11.68 -14.47
CA ASN A 13 0.05 13.12 -14.59
C ASN A 13 -1.31 13.78 -14.31
N ALA A 14 -1.36 14.67 -13.33
CA ALA A 14 -2.61 15.29 -12.89
C ALA A 14 -3.30 16.14 -13.97
N SER A 15 -2.53 16.73 -14.90
CA SER A 15 -3.06 17.61 -15.94
C SER A 15 -3.50 16.86 -17.19
N THR A 16 -2.84 15.74 -17.52
CA THR A 16 -3.06 15.03 -18.78
C THR A 16 -3.71 13.66 -18.61
N GLY A 17 -3.72 13.10 -17.39
CA GLY A 17 -4.14 11.72 -17.14
C GLY A 17 -3.16 10.67 -17.69
N ALA A 18 -2.01 11.07 -18.23
CA ALA A 18 -1.02 10.15 -18.76
C ALA A 18 -0.40 9.33 -17.63
N ILE A 19 -0.18 8.02 -17.86
CA ILE A 19 0.52 7.15 -16.92
C ILE A 19 1.98 7.58 -16.83
N LEU A 20 2.44 7.87 -15.62
CA LEU A 20 3.84 8.18 -15.32
C LEU A 20 4.61 6.89 -15.01
N TRP A 21 4.03 6.05 -14.15
CA TRP A 21 4.58 4.75 -13.81
C TRP A 21 3.47 3.80 -13.37
N GLN A 22 3.75 2.50 -13.52
CA GLN A 22 2.92 1.41 -13.01
C GLN A 22 3.79 0.34 -12.37
N THR A 23 3.35 -0.15 -11.22
CA THR A 23 4.08 -1.16 -10.47
C THR A 23 3.10 -2.19 -9.90
N PRO A 24 3.26 -3.47 -10.24
CA PRO A 24 2.44 -4.53 -9.65
C PRO A 24 2.65 -4.64 -8.14
N THR A 25 1.57 -4.91 -7.41
CA THR A 25 1.66 -5.29 -5.99
C THR A 25 1.88 -6.80 -5.85
N HIS A 26 2.10 -7.26 -4.62
CA HIS A 26 2.09 -8.70 -4.33
C HIS A 26 0.74 -9.35 -4.67
N GLU A 27 0.77 -10.64 -4.97
CA GLU A 27 -0.43 -11.46 -5.17
C GLU A 27 -1.20 -11.61 -3.86
N ASN A 28 -2.53 -11.75 -3.95
CA ASN A 28 -3.36 -11.87 -2.76
C ASN A 28 -3.38 -13.34 -2.32
N PRO A 29 -2.76 -13.70 -1.17
CA PRO A 29 -2.71 -15.09 -0.78
C PRO A 29 -4.04 -15.59 -0.18
N THR A 30 -4.97 -14.71 0.20
CA THR A 30 -6.08 -15.05 1.11
C THR A 30 -7.48 -14.98 0.50
N MET A 31 -7.64 -14.57 -0.76
CA MET A 31 -8.99 -14.50 -1.36
C MET A 31 -9.38 -15.77 -2.10
N GLY A 32 -9.93 -16.73 -1.34
CA GLY A 32 -10.84 -17.72 -1.90
C GLY A 32 -12.20 -17.08 -2.21
N ALA A 33 -12.58 -17.04 -3.49
CA ALA A 33 -13.93 -16.81 -4.04
C ALA A 33 -14.79 -15.61 -3.56
N ALA A 34 -14.37 -14.77 -2.63
CA ALA A 34 -15.12 -13.58 -2.19
C ALA A 34 -14.95 -12.42 -3.18
N SER A 35 -15.69 -12.49 -4.30
CA SER A 35 -15.58 -11.65 -5.51
C SER A 35 -15.80 -10.13 -5.36
N CYS A 36 -15.93 -9.54 -4.16
CA CYS A 36 -16.35 -8.13 -4.05
C CYS A 36 -15.80 -7.34 -2.84
N VAL A 37 -14.67 -7.71 -2.23
CA VAL A 37 -13.90 -6.67 -1.50
C VAL A 37 -12.99 -6.02 -2.53
N PRO A 38 -13.28 -4.79 -3.00
CA PRO A 38 -12.41 -4.15 -3.97
C PRO A 38 -11.02 -4.06 -3.35
N ASP A 39 -10.00 -4.36 -4.15
CA ASP A 39 -8.58 -4.22 -3.80
C ASP A 39 -8.18 -2.78 -3.39
N THR A 40 -9.14 -1.87 -3.22
CA THR A 40 -8.99 -0.41 -3.24
C THR A 40 -9.77 0.35 -2.17
N PHE A 41 -9.98 -0.21 -0.97
CA PHE A 41 -10.16 0.65 0.23
C PHE A 41 -8.79 1.23 0.66
N ASN A 42 -8.05 1.79 -0.30
CA ASN A 42 -6.68 2.20 -0.08
C ASN A 42 -6.64 3.72 -0.01
N ASN A 43 -6.36 4.20 1.19
CA ASN A 43 -5.90 5.55 1.40
C ASN A 43 -4.37 5.51 1.38
N ALA A 44 -3.75 6.52 0.77
CA ALA A 44 -2.31 6.69 0.78
C ALA A 44 -1.94 7.91 1.63
N ALA A 45 -0.77 7.85 2.23
CA ALA A 45 -0.13 9.01 2.84
C ALA A 45 1.23 9.24 2.17
N VAL A 46 1.63 10.50 2.05
CA VAL A 46 2.90 10.87 1.44
C VAL A 46 3.79 11.49 2.50
N GLY A 47 4.95 10.89 2.72
CA GLY A 47 5.98 11.43 3.61
C GLY A 47 6.61 12.70 3.04
N ALA A 48 7.22 13.50 3.91
CA ALA A 48 7.91 14.72 3.49
C ALA A 48 9.09 14.47 2.53
N ASP A 49 9.63 13.25 2.51
CA ASP A 49 10.68 12.81 1.58
C ASP A 49 10.15 12.32 0.22
N GLY A 50 8.82 12.38 0.01
CA GLY A 50 8.16 11.91 -1.22
C GLY A 50 7.88 10.40 -1.25
N THR A 51 8.11 9.69 -0.15
CA THR A 51 7.72 8.28 -0.03
C THR A 51 6.20 8.17 0.07
N VAL A 52 5.60 7.33 -0.76
CA VAL A 52 4.17 7.01 -0.74
C VAL A 52 3.95 5.75 0.09
N TYR A 53 3.09 5.85 1.08
CA TYR A 53 2.70 4.77 1.97
C TYR A 53 1.24 4.41 1.73
N PHE A 54 0.96 3.12 1.55
CA PHE A 54 -0.40 2.63 1.45
C PHE A 54 -0.48 1.18 1.92
N GLY A 55 -1.67 0.79 2.32
CA GLY A 55 -1.99 -0.58 2.70
C GLY A 55 -2.86 -1.25 1.64
N TRP A 56 -2.95 -2.56 1.72
CA TRP A 56 -3.80 -3.38 0.89
C TRP A 56 -4.57 -4.40 1.73
N TRP A 57 -5.76 -4.75 1.25
CA TRP A 57 -6.64 -5.73 1.89
C TRP A 57 -6.00 -7.11 2.04
N GLY A 58 -5.14 -7.52 1.11
CA GLY A 58 -4.36 -8.76 1.20
C GLY A 58 -3.32 -8.78 2.33
N GLY A 59 -3.34 -7.78 3.22
CA GLY A 59 -2.49 -7.73 4.41
C GLY A 59 -1.07 -7.30 4.09
N TYR A 60 -0.87 -6.46 3.07
CA TYR A 60 0.43 -5.86 2.81
C TYR A 60 0.38 -4.36 3.02
N VAL A 61 1.42 -3.83 3.63
CA VAL A 61 1.74 -2.40 3.60
C VAL A 61 2.97 -2.16 2.76
N TYR A 62 3.01 -1.00 2.12
CA TYR A 62 4.05 -0.63 1.18
C TYR A 62 4.61 0.76 1.50
N ALA A 63 5.90 0.92 1.26
CA ALA A 63 6.56 2.20 1.10
C ALA A 63 7.15 2.24 -0.32
N VAL A 64 6.85 3.29 -1.06
CA VAL A 64 7.15 3.40 -2.48
C VAL A 64 7.78 4.75 -2.78
N ASP A 65 8.79 4.77 -3.63
CA ASP A 65 9.31 6.02 -4.17
C ASP A 65 8.23 6.68 -5.05
N GLY A 66 7.69 7.83 -4.63
CA GLY A 66 6.61 8.49 -5.36
C GLY A 66 6.99 8.98 -6.76
N LYS A 67 8.29 9.15 -7.05
CA LYS A 67 8.77 9.60 -8.37
C LYS A 67 8.89 8.44 -9.34
N THR A 68 9.35 7.28 -8.87
CA THR A 68 9.70 6.15 -9.74
C THR A 68 8.70 5.00 -9.68
N GLY A 69 7.86 4.92 -8.66
CA GLY A 69 6.99 3.77 -8.40
C GLY A 69 7.74 2.57 -7.78
N THR A 70 9.05 2.70 -7.52
CA THR A 70 9.85 1.61 -6.96
C THR A 70 9.41 1.30 -5.53
N ILE A 71 9.08 0.04 -5.26
CA ILE A 71 8.83 -0.43 -3.88
C ILE A 71 10.14 -0.35 -3.09
N LEU A 72 10.18 0.54 -2.11
CA LEU A 72 11.31 0.70 -1.19
C LEU A 72 11.28 -0.39 -0.12
N SER A 73 10.08 -0.71 0.38
CA SER A 73 9.87 -1.80 1.33
C SER A 73 8.41 -2.25 1.32
N SER A 74 8.17 -3.50 1.69
CA SER A 74 6.83 -4.03 1.96
C SER A 74 6.84 -4.92 3.18
N PHE A 75 5.72 -4.97 3.90
CA PHE A 75 5.57 -5.82 5.08
C PHE A 75 4.19 -6.49 5.08
N GLN A 76 4.16 -7.79 5.41
CA GLN A 76 2.92 -8.55 5.52
C GLN A 76 2.37 -8.47 6.95
N THR A 77 1.20 -7.85 7.10
CA THR A 77 0.42 -7.80 8.33
C THR A 77 -0.39 -9.08 8.52
N GLN A 78 -0.88 -9.29 9.74
CA GLN A 78 -1.67 -10.48 10.08
C GLN A 78 -3.14 -10.38 9.62
N SER A 79 -3.59 -9.18 9.27
CA SER A 79 -4.95 -8.90 8.81
C SER A 79 -4.92 -7.77 7.78
N GLY A 80 -5.99 -7.64 7.00
CA GLY A 80 -6.11 -6.64 5.94
C GLY A 80 -6.09 -5.21 6.47
N ILE A 81 -5.55 -4.30 5.66
CA ILE A 81 -5.53 -2.87 5.97
C ILE A 81 -6.83 -2.24 5.48
N GLN A 82 -7.54 -1.55 6.37
CA GLN A 82 -8.80 -0.86 6.04
C GLN A 82 -8.72 0.65 6.24
N GLY A 83 -7.81 1.11 7.11
CA GLY A 83 -7.67 2.52 7.47
C GLY A 83 -6.67 3.27 6.61
N ALA A 84 -6.75 4.60 6.64
CA ALA A 84 -5.69 5.45 6.12
C ALA A 84 -4.42 5.34 6.94
N PRO A 85 -3.24 5.30 6.31
CA PRO A 85 -2.01 5.51 7.04
C PRO A 85 -1.98 6.91 7.65
N ALA A 86 -1.51 7.02 8.89
CA ALA A 86 -1.20 8.29 9.52
C ALA A 86 0.32 8.47 9.61
N ILE A 87 0.81 9.70 9.41
CA ILE A 87 2.23 10.02 9.51
C ILE A 87 2.42 11.08 10.60
N GLY A 88 3.30 10.81 11.57
CA GLY A 88 3.65 11.75 12.64
C GLY A 88 5.02 11.43 13.21
N ASP A 89 5.85 12.45 13.44
CA ASP A 89 7.21 12.34 14.02
C ASP A 89 8.11 11.29 13.35
N GLY A 90 7.98 11.16 12.02
CA GLY A 90 8.76 10.21 11.22
C GLY A 90 8.33 8.75 11.37
N VAL A 91 7.14 8.51 11.95
CA VAL A 91 6.52 7.19 12.08
C VAL A 91 5.26 7.14 11.23
N VAL A 92 5.07 6.02 10.53
CA VAL A 92 3.86 5.72 9.76
C VAL A 92 3.03 4.67 10.48
N TYR A 93 1.75 4.92 10.66
CA TYR A 93 0.83 4.06 11.39
C TYR A 93 -0.19 3.45 10.44
N PHE A 94 -0.45 2.14 10.57
CA PHE A 94 -1.49 1.44 9.82
C PHE A 94 -2.37 0.62 10.76
N SER A 95 -3.69 0.77 10.63
CA SER A 95 -4.67 -0.01 11.39
C SER A 95 -5.21 -1.18 10.57
N THR A 96 -5.29 -2.35 11.19
CA THR A 96 -6.07 -3.50 10.74
C THR A 96 -7.27 -3.72 11.66
N CYS A 97 -8.07 -4.76 11.41
CA CYS A 97 -9.15 -5.15 12.32
C CYS A 97 -8.67 -5.53 13.73
N GLU A 98 -7.42 -5.96 13.87
CA GLU A 98 -6.92 -6.59 15.11
C GLU A 98 -5.71 -5.86 15.70
N HIS A 99 -4.98 -5.08 14.90
CA HIS A 99 -3.69 -4.53 15.28
C HIS A 99 -3.48 -3.11 14.75
N LEU A 100 -2.66 -2.35 15.48
CA LEU A 100 -2.05 -1.11 15.00
C LEU A 100 -0.55 -1.36 14.77
N TYR A 101 -0.07 -1.12 13.55
CA TYR A 101 1.34 -1.20 13.19
C TYR A 101 1.95 0.18 13.14
N ALA A 102 3.18 0.32 13.63
CA ALA A 102 3.97 1.55 13.56
C ALA A 102 5.31 1.25 12.86
N PHE A 103 5.60 1.97 11.79
CA PHE A 103 6.81 1.83 10.99
C PHE A 103 7.66 3.08 11.11
N LYS A 104 8.86 2.93 11.65
CA LYS A 104 9.86 4.00 11.74
C LYS A 104 10.96 3.71 10.74
N LYS A 105 11.40 4.73 10.00
CA LYS A 105 12.58 4.61 9.15
C LYS A 105 13.80 4.45 10.05
N ASP A 106 14.61 3.41 9.82
CA ASP A 106 15.87 3.26 10.54
C ASP A 106 16.74 4.48 10.26
N THR A 107 17.14 5.13 11.35
CA THR A 107 18.15 6.18 11.36
C THR A 107 19.44 5.50 11.78
N ARG A 108 20.27 5.14 10.79
CA ARG A 108 21.67 4.81 11.07
C ARG A 108 22.46 6.10 11.26
#